data_AF-A0A8S9YHL7-F1
#
_entry.id   AF-A0A8S9YHL7-F1
#
_cell.length_a   1.000
_cell.length_b   1.000
_cell.length_c   1.000
_cell.angle_alpha   90.00
_cell.angle_beta   90.00
_cell.angle_gamma   90.00
#
_symmetry.space_group_name_H-M   'P 1'
#
loop_
_entity.id
_entity.type
_entity.pdbx_description
1 polymer ?
#
loop_
_entity_poly.entity_id
_entity_poly.type
_entity_poly.pdbx_seq_one_letter_code
_entity_poly.pdbx_strand_id
1 'polypeptide(L)'
;MFASVSDGTVCALAQRQPIVTLVHVNKHRKLTAQRNKHLGDICLQMGELDLAQFYYETALQLLRPLMVHLWIAGAMEGLCAVIVARRTYRSKSTDLLSPNRRSLRSKALTNGASEKAVSKSSDFSAGLDLASQKAKQPSQVTSGDLCGNALEALEIYKKAQIDVGLLEETAFKVAHLLVSEKQTTKACELLDSLHAGTFDDRIDMTVNQAKRLSALVGLYRDLGYI
;
A
#
# COMPACT_ATOMS: atom_id res chain seq x y z
N MET A 1 -42.94 -5.98 50.86
CA MET A 1 -41.96 -4.92 50.52
C MET A 1 -41.27 -5.32 49.22
N PHE A 2 -41.74 -4.85 48.07
CA PHE A 2 -41.05 -5.05 46.80
C PHE A 2 -40.19 -3.82 46.54
N ALA A 3 -38.87 -3.98 46.53
CA ALA A 3 -37.93 -2.92 46.25
C ALA A 3 -38.06 -2.52 44.78
N SER A 4 -38.47 -1.28 44.54
CA SER A 4 -38.43 -0.63 43.24
C SER A 4 -36.96 -0.48 42.82
N VAL A 5 -36.51 -1.34 41.91
CA VAL A 5 -35.23 -1.17 41.23
C VAL A 5 -35.41 -0.03 40.23
N SER A 6 -34.85 1.12 40.58
CA SER A 6 -34.90 2.35 39.78
C SER A 6 -34.52 2.14 38.29
N ASP A 7 -35.37 2.63 37.39
CA ASP A 7 -35.20 2.62 35.93
C ASP A 7 -33.88 3.27 35.44
N GLY A 8 -33.25 4.09 36.28
CA GLY A 8 -31.96 4.72 35.97
C GLY A 8 -30.78 3.73 35.85
N THR A 9 -30.83 2.60 36.58
CA THR A 9 -29.71 1.63 36.58
C THR A 9 -29.75 0.73 35.34
N VAL A 10 -30.95 0.41 34.87
CA VAL A 10 -31.16 -0.42 33.66
C VAL A 10 -30.78 0.37 32.41
N CYS A 11 -31.10 1.66 32.36
CA CYS A 11 -30.72 2.55 31.25
C CYS A 11 -29.19 2.75 31.17
N ALA A 12 -28.51 2.91 32.32
CA ALA A 12 -27.05 3.03 32.38
C ALA A 12 -26.31 1.74 31.96
N LEU A 13 -26.83 0.55 32.30
CA LEU A 13 -26.28 -0.72 31.83
C LEU A 13 -26.56 -0.94 30.34
N ALA A 14 -27.76 -0.61 29.86
CA ALA A 14 -28.12 -0.70 28.45
C ALA A 14 -27.31 0.26 27.55
N GLN A 15 -26.86 1.40 28.07
CA GLN A 15 -25.92 2.31 27.37
C GLN A 15 -24.45 1.88 27.48
N ARG A 16 -24.07 1.16 28.54
CA ARG A 16 -22.68 0.65 28.68
C ARG A 16 -22.39 -0.55 27.77
N GLN A 17 -23.35 -1.44 27.55
CA GLN A 17 -23.20 -2.59 26.65
C GLN A 17 -22.80 -2.22 25.21
N PRO A 18 -23.45 -1.26 24.51
CA PRO A 18 -23.08 -0.87 23.15
C PRO A 18 -21.72 -0.18 23.07
N ILE A 19 -21.30 0.54 24.12
CA ILE A 19 -19.99 1.17 24.17
C ILE A 19 -18.89 0.10 24.28
N VAL A 20 -19.07 -0.88 25.16
CA VAL A 20 -18.11 -1.99 25.34
C VAL A 20 -18.02 -2.82 24.06
N THR A 21 -19.15 -3.16 23.41
CA THR A 21 -19.12 -3.91 22.15
C THR A 21 -18.47 -3.11 21.01
N LEU A 22 -18.75 -1.81 20.91
CA LEU A 22 -18.11 -0.93 19.91
C LEU A 22 -16.59 -0.84 20.11
N VAL A 23 -16.10 -0.76 21.35
CA VAL A 23 -14.66 -0.77 21.66
C VAL A 23 -14.01 -2.08 21.22
N HIS A 24 -14.64 -3.23 21.49
CA HIS A 24 -14.13 -4.54 21.07
C HIS A 24 -14.11 -4.68 19.55
N VAL A 25 -15.17 -4.25 18.86
CA VAL A 25 -15.27 -4.26 17.40
C VAL A 25 -14.18 -3.38 16.78
N ASN A 26 -13.97 -2.17 17.31
CA ASN A 26 -12.93 -1.27 16.82
C ASN A 26 -11.52 -1.82 17.08
N LYS A 27 -11.28 -2.47 18.23
CA LYS A 27 -10.01 -3.14 18.51
C LYS A 27 -9.76 -4.29 17.53
N HIS A 28 -10.74 -5.16 17.31
CA HIS A 28 -10.64 -6.27 16.38
C HIS A 28 -10.41 -5.78 14.94
N ARG A 29 -11.14 -4.75 14.52
CA ARG A 29 -10.99 -4.10 13.23
C ARG A 29 -9.59 -3.53 13.04
N LYS A 30 -9.05 -2.84 14.06
CA LYS A 30 -7.68 -2.30 14.04
C LYS A 30 -6.64 -3.42 13.88
N LEU A 31 -6.73 -4.49 14.67
CA LEU A 31 -5.80 -5.63 14.60
C LEU A 31 -5.86 -6.32 13.23
N THR A 32 -7.08 -6.52 12.70
CA THR A 32 -7.28 -7.09 11.36
C THR A 32 -6.63 -6.23 10.29
N ALA A 33 -6.76 -4.90 10.41
CA ALA A 33 -6.16 -3.97 9.46
C ALA A 33 -4.62 -3.95 9.53
N GLN A 34 -4.05 -3.98 10.74
CA GLN A 34 -2.61 -4.09 10.95
C GLN A 34 -2.06 -5.39 10.36
N ARG A 35 -2.76 -6.51 10.58
CA ARG A 35 -2.42 -7.79 9.96
C ARG A 35 -2.41 -7.70 8.44
N ASN A 36 -3.45 -7.11 7.83
CA ASN A 36 -3.49 -6.93 6.38
C ASN A 36 -2.36 -6.03 5.87
N LYS A 37 -2.01 -4.95 6.57
CA LYS A 37 -0.84 -4.13 6.20
C LYS A 37 0.44 -4.97 6.16
N HIS A 38 0.70 -5.77 7.20
CA HIS A 38 1.89 -6.63 7.25
C HIS A 38 1.88 -7.76 6.22
N LEU A 39 0.72 -8.35 5.93
CA LEU A 39 0.59 -9.30 4.82
C LEU A 39 0.90 -8.64 3.48
N GLY A 40 0.49 -7.38 3.29
CA GLY A 40 0.88 -6.55 2.15
C GLY A 40 2.40 -6.39 2.03
N ASP A 41 3.08 -6.08 3.15
CA ASP A 41 4.55 -5.96 3.18
C ASP A 41 5.24 -7.27 2.76
N ILE A 42 4.78 -8.40 3.29
CA ILE A 42 5.32 -9.73 2.97
C ILE A 42 5.09 -10.05 1.50
N CYS A 43 3.88 -9.86 0.98
CA CYS A 43 3.57 -10.12 -0.43
C CYS A 43 4.40 -9.24 -1.37
N LEU A 44 4.62 -7.97 -1.00
CA LEU A 44 5.47 -7.06 -1.76
C LEU A 44 6.92 -7.57 -1.81
N GLN A 45 7.47 -8.05 -0.69
CA GLN A 45 8.82 -8.64 -0.64
C GLN A 45 8.92 -9.93 -1.46
N MET A 46 7.86 -10.73 -1.52
CA MET A 46 7.79 -11.95 -2.33
C MET A 46 7.60 -11.66 -3.83
N GLY A 47 7.33 -10.42 -4.23
CA GLY A 47 7.03 -10.04 -5.61
C GLY A 47 5.58 -10.31 -6.04
N GLU A 48 4.72 -10.72 -5.10
CA GLU A 48 3.28 -10.98 -5.32
C GLU A 48 2.50 -9.65 -5.32
N LEU A 49 2.69 -8.85 -6.39
CA LEU A 49 2.22 -7.46 -6.44
C LEU A 49 0.70 -7.30 -6.35
N ASP A 50 -0.06 -8.20 -6.98
CA ASP A 50 -1.52 -8.10 -6.97
C ASP A 50 -2.10 -8.46 -5.60
N LEU A 51 -1.49 -9.44 -4.91
CA LEU A 51 -1.86 -9.81 -3.55
C LEU A 51 -1.45 -8.72 -2.55
N ALA A 52 -0.27 -8.13 -2.73
CA ALA A 52 0.16 -6.98 -1.95
C ALA A 52 -0.82 -5.80 -2.08
N GLN A 53 -1.22 -5.47 -3.31
CA GLN A 53 -2.21 -4.41 -3.59
C GLN A 53 -3.52 -4.68 -2.84
N PHE A 54 -4.06 -5.90 -2.97
CA PHE A 54 -5.28 -6.31 -2.30
C PHE A 54 -5.23 -6.13 -0.78
N TYR A 55 -4.14 -6.56 -0.15
CA TYR A 55 -3.98 -6.44 1.29
C TYR A 55 -3.85 -4.99 1.77
N TYR A 56 -3.12 -4.14 1.06
CA TYR A 56 -3.05 -2.71 1.41
C TYR A 56 -4.39 -1.98 1.22
N GLU A 57 -5.11 -2.25 0.13
CA GLU A 57 -6.45 -1.68 -0.08
C GLU A 57 -7.43 -2.10 1.03
N THR A 58 -7.38 -3.38 1.40
CA THR A 58 -8.18 -3.93 2.51
C THR A 58 -7.80 -3.27 3.84
N ALA A 59 -6.51 -3.07 4.11
CA ALA A 59 -6.06 -2.36 5.31
C ALA A 59 -6.62 -0.93 5.36
N LEU A 60 -6.57 -0.19 4.26
CA LEU A 60 -7.08 1.19 4.19
C LEU A 60 -8.59 1.29 4.43
N GLN A 61 -9.38 0.36 3.87
CA GLN A 61 -10.83 0.31 4.11
C GLN A 61 -11.14 0.13 5.61
N LEU A 62 -10.32 -0.64 6.32
CA LEU A 62 -10.49 -0.87 7.75
C LEU A 62 -9.97 0.30 8.60
N LEU A 63 -8.86 0.93 8.20
CA LEU A 63 -8.18 1.97 8.99
C LEU A 63 -8.81 3.36 8.86
N ARG A 64 -9.31 3.74 7.68
CA ARG A 64 -9.85 5.10 7.44
C ARG A 64 -10.93 5.50 8.46
N PRO A 65 -11.93 4.66 8.78
CA PRO A 65 -12.96 5.03 9.76
C PRO A 65 -12.46 5.06 11.21
N LEU A 66 -11.30 4.43 11.47
CA LEU A 66 -10.66 4.44 12.80
C LEU A 66 -9.68 5.60 12.96
N MET A 67 -9.41 6.37 11.91
CA MET A 67 -8.47 7.50 11.87
C MET A 67 -7.08 7.17 12.45
N VAL A 68 -6.60 5.94 12.24
CA VAL A 68 -5.29 5.50 12.73
C VAL A 68 -4.19 5.93 11.75
N HIS A 69 -3.85 7.22 11.77
CA HIS A 69 -3.00 7.91 10.76
C HIS A 69 -1.72 7.15 10.40
N LEU A 70 -0.93 6.69 11.38
CA LEU A 70 0.32 5.95 11.13
C LEU A 70 0.13 4.76 10.18
N TRP A 71 -0.91 3.97 10.43
CA TRP A 71 -1.16 2.75 9.66
C TRP A 71 -1.80 3.06 8.31
N ILE A 72 -2.58 4.14 8.22
CA ILE A 72 -3.12 4.64 6.94
C ILE A 72 -1.95 5.05 6.05
N ALA A 73 -1.04 5.88 6.55
CA ALA A 73 0.13 6.33 5.80
C ALA A 73 1.01 5.16 5.34
N GLY A 74 1.31 4.22 6.23
CA GLY A 74 2.10 3.04 5.88
C GLY A 74 1.45 2.14 4.83
N ALA A 75 0.12 2.00 4.83
CA ALA A 75 -0.59 1.25 3.78
C ALA A 75 -0.63 2.02 2.44
N MET A 76 -0.72 3.35 2.47
CA MET A 76 -0.61 4.18 1.26
C MET A 76 0.79 4.16 0.65
N GLU A 77 1.83 4.23 1.49
CA GLU A 77 3.23 4.05 1.07
C GLU A 77 3.41 2.67 0.40
N GLY A 78 2.84 1.61 0.99
CA GLY A 78 2.84 0.27 0.43
C GLY A 78 2.18 0.19 -0.96
N LEU A 79 1.04 0.86 -1.18
CA LEU A 79 0.42 0.95 -2.51
C LEU A 79 1.29 1.68 -3.53
N CYS A 80 1.94 2.78 -3.12
CA CYS A 80 2.88 3.48 -3.98
C CYS A 80 4.05 2.56 -4.37
N ALA A 81 4.57 1.79 -3.42
CA ALA A 81 5.64 0.83 -3.64
C ALA A 81 5.23 -0.28 -4.63
N VAL A 82 3.99 -0.80 -4.54
CA VAL A 82 3.46 -1.77 -5.51
C VAL A 82 3.45 -1.19 -6.93
N ILE A 83 3.01 0.07 -7.10
CA ILE A 83 2.96 0.72 -8.42
C ILE A 83 4.37 0.90 -8.99
N VAL A 84 5.31 1.37 -8.17
CA VAL A 84 6.73 1.53 -8.54
C VAL A 84 7.35 0.17 -8.92
N ALA A 85 7.09 -0.87 -8.14
CA ALA A 85 7.53 -2.24 -8.43
C ALA A 85 6.98 -2.73 -9.78
N ARG A 86 5.67 -2.53 -10.03
CA ARG A 86 5.04 -2.93 -11.31
C ARG A 86 5.67 -2.22 -12.51
N ARG A 87 6.01 -0.94 -12.38
CA ARG A 87 6.71 -0.16 -13.43
C ARG A 87 8.13 -0.69 -13.69
N THR A 88 8.88 -0.96 -12.63
CA THR A 88 10.26 -1.48 -12.75
C THR A 88 10.30 -2.87 -13.36
N TYR A 89 9.39 -3.78 -13.02
CA TYR A 89 9.31 -5.10 -13.68
C TYR A 89 8.91 -4.99 -15.15
N ARG A 90 7.97 -4.09 -15.50
CA ARG A 90 7.58 -3.86 -16.88
C ARG A 90 8.74 -3.34 -17.73
N SER A 91 9.53 -2.40 -17.21
CA SER A 91 10.71 -1.85 -17.89
C SER A 91 11.77 -2.92 -18.16
N LYS A 92 12.03 -3.82 -17.19
CA LYS A 92 12.99 -4.92 -17.38
C LYS A 92 12.49 -5.95 -18.40
N SER A 93 11.18 -6.19 -18.47
CA SER A 93 10.61 -7.07 -19.48
C SER A 93 10.66 -6.48 -20.90
N THR A 94 10.64 -5.16 -21.06
CA THR A 94 10.80 -4.52 -22.38
C THR A 94 12.24 -4.57 -22.88
N ASP A 95 13.22 -4.48 -21.99
CA ASP A 95 14.65 -4.57 -22.36
C ASP A 95 15.08 -5.99 -22.78
N LEU A 96 14.40 -7.03 -22.29
CA LEU A 96 14.59 -8.42 -22.72
C LEU A 96 13.83 -8.78 -24.01
N LEU A 97 12.94 -7.89 -24.48
CA LEU A 97 12.13 -8.05 -25.68
C LEU A 97 12.56 -7.06 -26.77
N SER A 98 13.86 -7.03 -27.07
CA SER A 98 14.35 -6.56 -28.38
C SER A 98 13.63 -7.33 -29.50
N PRO A 99 13.14 -6.66 -30.57
CA PRO A 99 12.17 -7.23 -31.50
C PRO A 99 12.85 -8.13 -32.53
N ASN A 100 13.29 -9.33 -32.12
CA ASN A 100 13.73 -10.33 -33.09
C ASN A 100 13.33 -11.78 -32.75
N ARG A 101 12.40 -11.99 -31.81
CA ARG A 101 11.76 -13.32 -31.71
C ARG A 101 10.55 -13.37 -32.62
N ARG A 102 10.83 -13.86 -33.83
CA ARG A 102 9.87 -14.35 -34.81
C ARG A 102 8.76 -15.12 -34.10
N SER A 103 7.55 -14.63 -34.32
CA SER A 103 6.30 -15.34 -34.12
C SER A 103 6.40 -16.78 -34.60
N LEU A 104 6.43 -17.74 -33.67
CA LEU A 104 5.99 -19.10 -33.95
C LEU A 104 4.51 -19.18 -33.57
N ARG A 105 3.71 -18.60 -34.46
CA ARG A 105 2.30 -18.89 -34.66
C ARG A 105 2.19 -20.37 -35.03
N SER A 106 1.97 -21.25 -34.06
CA SER A 106 1.58 -22.64 -34.32
C SER A 106 0.13 -22.65 -34.80
N LYS A 107 -0.06 -22.61 -36.12
CA LYS A 107 -1.32 -22.97 -36.76
C LYS A 107 -1.27 -24.43 -37.21
N ALA A 108 -2.31 -25.14 -36.78
CA ALA A 108 -2.95 -26.30 -37.40
C ALA A 108 -2.17 -27.63 -37.40
N LEU A 109 -2.77 -28.64 -36.74
CA LEU A 109 -3.33 -29.78 -37.47
C LEU A 109 -4.66 -30.20 -36.82
N THR A 110 -5.72 -30.08 -37.62
CA THR A 110 -7.00 -30.77 -37.48
C THR A 110 -6.80 -32.27 -37.72
N ASN A 111 -7.57 -33.14 -37.06
CA ASN A 111 -8.19 -34.34 -37.66
C ASN A 111 -9.00 -35.15 -36.62
N GLY A 112 -10.32 -35.18 -36.82
CA GLY A 112 -11.16 -36.39 -36.94
C GLY A 112 -11.33 -37.43 -35.81
N ALA A 113 -12.58 -37.48 -35.31
CA ALA A 113 -13.44 -38.68 -35.17
C ALA A 113 -13.40 -39.60 -33.91
N SER A 114 -14.54 -39.55 -33.19
CA SER A 114 -15.40 -40.60 -32.59
C SER A 114 -14.91 -41.72 -31.65
N GLU A 115 -15.63 -41.80 -30.53
CA GLU A 115 -16.30 -42.96 -29.91
C GLU A 115 -15.73 -43.71 -28.67
N LYS A 116 -16.58 -43.63 -27.61
CA LYS A 116 -17.04 -44.67 -26.65
C LYS A 116 -16.36 -44.89 -25.27
N ALA A 117 -17.21 -44.64 -24.27
CA ALA A 117 -17.53 -45.46 -23.07
C ALA A 117 -16.52 -45.50 -21.89
N VAL A 118 -16.85 -45.64 -20.60
CA VAL A 118 -18.09 -45.66 -19.77
C VAL A 118 -17.59 -45.62 -18.29
N SER A 119 -18.19 -44.72 -17.49
CA SER A 119 -18.60 -44.83 -16.07
C SER A 119 -17.67 -44.97 -14.83
N LYS A 120 -18.13 -44.22 -13.79
CA LYS A 120 -18.11 -44.38 -12.30
C LYS A 120 -17.10 -43.50 -11.54
N SER A 121 -17.50 -42.34 -10.99
CA SER A 121 -18.32 -42.05 -9.79
C SER A 121 -17.53 -42.06 -8.47
N SER A 122 -17.25 -40.87 -7.94
CA SER A 122 -17.25 -40.63 -6.49
C SER A 122 -17.51 -39.15 -6.23
N ASP A 123 -18.69 -38.88 -5.68
CA ASP A 123 -19.20 -37.58 -5.28
C ASP A 123 -18.33 -36.94 -4.18
N PHE A 124 -17.99 -35.66 -4.37
CA PHE A 124 -17.92 -34.68 -3.30
C PHE A 124 -18.18 -33.30 -3.91
N SER A 125 -19.45 -32.96 -4.09
CA SER A 125 -19.87 -31.58 -4.32
C SER A 125 -20.04 -30.88 -2.97
N ALA A 126 -19.06 -30.07 -2.57
CA ALA A 126 -19.28 -28.98 -1.64
C ALA A 126 -18.70 -27.73 -2.29
N GLY A 127 -19.60 -26.89 -2.79
CA GLY A 127 -19.31 -25.74 -3.64
C GLY A 127 -18.37 -24.75 -2.97
N LEU A 128 -17.14 -24.68 -3.49
CA LEU A 128 -16.39 -23.44 -3.55
C LEU A 128 -16.89 -22.70 -4.78
N ASP A 129 -17.97 -21.96 -4.59
CA ASP A 129 -18.46 -21.00 -5.56
C ASP A 129 -17.45 -19.84 -5.61
N LEU A 130 -16.34 -20.09 -6.31
CA LEU A 130 -15.37 -19.08 -6.73
C LEU A 130 -16.04 -18.30 -7.88
N ALA A 131 -17.17 -17.69 -7.57
CA ALA A 131 -17.94 -16.88 -8.49
C ALA A 131 -17.12 -15.63 -8.79
N SER A 132 -16.36 -15.72 -9.89
CA SER A 132 -16.02 -14.63 -10.80
C SER A 132 -15.93 -13.28 -10.10
N GLN A 133 -14.88 -13.10 -9.28
CA GLN A 133 -14.33 -11.77 -9.12
C GLN A 133 -13.80 -11.37 -10.49
N LYS A 134 -14.69 -10.72 -11.26
CA LYS A 134 -14.38 -9.94 -12.44
C LYS A 134 -13.12 -9.18 -12.09
N ALA A 135 -11.97 -9.65 -12.60
CA ALA A 135 -10.68 -9.02 -12.43
C ALA A 135 -10.88 -7.59 -12.93
N LYS A 136 -11.09 -6.67 -11.99
CA LYS A 136 -11.20 -5.26 -12.26
C LYS A 136 -9.79 -4.91 -12.68
N GLN A 137 -9.57 -4.89 -14.00
CA GLN A 137 -8.36 -4.40 -14.64
C GLN A 137 -7.86 -3.22 -13.79
N PRO A 138 -6.67 -3.31 -13.19
CA PRO A 138 -6.19 -2.23 -12.33
C PRO A 138 -6.16 -0.99 -13.22
N SER A 139 -7.04 -0.04 -12.91
CA SER A 139 -7.08 1.28 -13.53
C SER A 139 -5.65 1.77 -13.61
N GLN A 140 -5.17 2.07 -14.81
CA GLN A 140 -3.79 2.53 -15.02
C GLN A 140 -3.57 3.79 -14.18
N VAL A 141 -2.92 3.63 -13.02
CA VAL A 141 -2.61 4.75 -12.13
C VAL A 141 -1.61 5.65 -12.87
N THR A 142 -2.01 6.88 -13.14
CA THR A 142 -1.18 7.84 -13.86
C THR A 142 0.02 8.25 -12.99
N SER A 143 1.06 8.83 -13.60
CA SER A 143 2.21 9.38 -12.87
C SER A 143 1.78 10.45 -11.84
N GLY A 144 0.83 11.30 -12.23
CA GLY A 144 0.27 12.34 -11.37
C GLY A 144 -0.42 11.80 -10.13
N ASP A 145 -1.24 10.75 -10.30
CA ASP A 145 -1.97 10.11 -9.20
C ASP A 145 -1.00 9.45 -8.20
N LEU A 146 0.10 8.86 -8.69
CA LEU A 146 1.10 8.23 -7.84
C LEU A 146 1.79 9.24 -6.93
N CYS A 147 2.28 10.35 -7.48
CA CYS A 147 2.91 11.41 -6.68
C CYS A 147 1.92 12.07 -5.73
N GLY A 148 0.66 12.22 -6.13
CA GLY A 148 -0.41 12.70 -5.25
C GLY A 148 -0.60 11.80 -4.04
N ASN A 149 -0.71 10.48 -4.26
CA ASN A 149 -0.85 9.50 -3.18
C ASN A 149 0.36 9.50 -2.24
N ALA A 150 1.57 9.68 -2.77
CA ALA A 150 2.80 9.72 -1.98
C ALA A 150 2.89 10.98 -1.11
N LEU A 151 2.50 12.14 -1.65
CA LEU A 151 2.41 13.39 -0.88
C LEU A 151 1.30 13.33 0.17
N GLU A 152 0.15 12.75 -0.16
CA GLU A 152 -0.92 12.55 0.81
C GLU A 152 -0.47 11.63 1.96
N ALA A 153 0.25 10.55 1.67
CA ALA A 153 0.83 9.68 2.69
C ALA A 153 1.79 10.44 3.63
N LEU A 154 2.64 11.31 3.07
CA LEU A 154 3.54 12.16 3.84
C LEU A 154 2.77 13.11 4.78
N GLU A 155 1.69 13.73 4.31
CA GLU A 155 0.85 14.59 5.13
C GLU A 155 0.13 13.82 6.24
N ILE A 156 -0.25 12.56 6.00
CA ILE A 156 -0.84 11.70 7.03
C ILE A 156 0.23 11.29 8.06
N TYR A 157 1.47 11.04 7.66
CA TYR A 157 2.57 10.80 8.61
C TYR A 157 2.82 12.02 9.52
N LYS A 158 2.79 13.25 8.98
CA LYS A 158 2.88 14.47 9.80
C LYS A 158 1.79 14.54 10.87
N LYS A 159 0.55 14.13 10.53
CA LYS A 159 -0.58 14.05 11.49
C LYS A 159 -0.41 12.97 12.55
N ALA A 160 0.38 11.94 12.27
CA ALA A 160 0.57 10.80 13.17
C ALA A 160 1.59 11.04 14.30
N GLN A 161 2.27 12.19 14.32
CA GLN A 161 3.31 12.54 15.31
C GLN A 161 4.36 11.42 15.48
N ILE A 162 4.95 11.02 14.35
CA ILE A 162 5.99 9.99 14.30
C ILE A 162 7.37 10.56 14.64
N ASP A 163 8.34 9.66 14.83
CA ASP A 163 9.75 10.01 14.95
C ASP A 163 10.21 10.85 13.76
N VAL A 164 11.02 11.89 14.03
CA VAL A 164 11.50 12.84 13.03
C VAL A 164 12.31 12.13 11.95
N GLY A 165 13.14 11.14 12.32
CA GLY A 165 13.94 10.39 11.36
C GLY A 165 13.09 9.56 10.39
N LEU A 166 11.97 8.99 10.86
CA LEU A 166 11.03 8.29 9.98
C LEU A 166 10.33 9.25 9.02
N LEU A 167 9.94 10.44 9.50
CA LEU A 167 9.32 11.47 8.66
C LEU A 167 10.28 11.97 7.58
N GLU A 168 11.54 12.20 7.94
CA GLU A 168 12.62 12.55 7.00
C GLU A 168 12.82 11.47 5.95
N GLU A 169 12.94 10.19 6.36
CA GLU A 169 13.12 9.07 5.44
C GLU A 169 11.96 8.99 4.43
N THR A 170 10.72 9.13 4.89
CA THR A 170 9.56 9.17 4.00
C THR A 170 9.63 10.35 3.05
N ALA A 171 9.99 11.54 3.53
CA ALA A 171 10.11 12.72 2.68
C ALA A 171 11.19 12.56 1.60
N PHE A 172 12.35 11.96 1.91
CA PHE A 172 13.37 11.63 0.91
C PHE A 172 12.87 10.62 -0.13
N LYS A 173 12.13 9.59 0.28
CA LYS A 173 11.49 8.64 -0.65
C LYS A 173 10.51 9.33 -1.60
N VAL A 174 9.68 10.24 -1.06
CA VAL A 174 8.73 11.03 -1.87
C VAL A 174 9.47 11.98 -2.82
N ALA A 175 10.54 12.64 -2.36
CA ALA A 175 11.36 13.49 -3.21
C ALA A 175 11.98 12.70 -4.37
N HIS A 176 12.57 11.53 -4.10
CA HIS A 176 13.07 10.63 -5.15
C HIS A 176 11.99 10.25 -6.16
N LEU A 177 10.79 9.92 -5.68
CA LEU A 177 9.67 9.59 -6.55
C LEU A 177 9.28 10.78 -7.43
N LEU A 178 9.19 12.00 -6.87
CA LEU A 178 8.87 13.22 -7.62
C LEU A 178 9.90 13.51 -8.71
N VAL A 179 11.19 13.35 -8.41
CA VAL A 179 12.28 13.47 -9.39
C VAL A 179 12.12 12.45 -10.51
N SER A 180 11.87 11.17 -10.16
CA SER A 180 11.69 10.10 -11.15
C SER A 180 10.50 10.33 -12.08
N GLU A 181 9.43 10.95 -11.58
CA GLU A 181 8.22 11.27 -12.34
C GLU A 181 8.28 12.66 -13.00
N LYS A 182 9.46 13.30 -13.02
CA LYS A 182 9.73 14.62 -13.63
C LYS A 182 8.91 15.77 -13.03
N GLN A 183 8.44 15.64 -11.78
CA GLN A 183 7.76 16.71 -11.04
C GLN A 183 8.78 17.55 -10.25
N THR A 184 9.70 18.20 -10.98
CA THR A 184 10.86 18.90 -10.40
C THR A 184 10.48 20.05 -9.48
N THR A 185 9.42 20.80 -9.78
CA THR A 185 8.96 21.92 -8.96
C THR A 185 8.56 21.48 -7.55
N LYS A 186 7.71 20.44 -7.45
CA LYS A 186 7.29 19.87 -6.17
C LYS A 186 8.45 19.19 -5.43
N ALA A 187 9.39 18.60 -6.16
CA ALA A 187 10.59 18.01 -5.57
C ALA A 187 11.45 19.10 -4.90
N CYS A 188 11.68 20.24 -5.57
CA CYS A 188 12.42 21.36 -4.99
C CYS A 188 11.72 21.94 -3.76
N GLU A 189 10.41 22.19 -3.81
CA GLU A 189 9.64 22.68 -2.65
C GLU A 189 9.77 21.75 -1.43
N LEU A 190 9.72 20.44 -1.66
CA LEU A 190 9.89 19.45 -0.61
C LEU A 190 11.33 19.41 -0.08
N LEU A 191 12.33 19.54 -0.95
CA LEU A 191 13.75 19.55 -0.57
C LEU A 191 14.14 20.81 0.19
N ASP A 192 13.60 21.97 -0.18
CA ASP A 192 13.81 23.22 0.55
C ASP A 192 13.20 23.12 1.96
N SER A 193 12.04 22.48 2.09
CA SER A 193 11.44 22.18 3.41
C SER A 193 12.32 21.23 4.23
N LEU A 194 12.89 20.20 3.61
CA LEU A 194 13.81 19.27 4.28
C LEU A 194 15.10 19.94 4.69
N HIS A 195 15.67 20.79 3.83
CA HIS A 195 16.86 21.57 4.13
C HIS A 195 16.62 22.43 5.38
N ALA A 196 15.54 23.22 5.41
CA ALA A 196 15.21 24.02 6.58
C ALA A 196 15.15 23.22 7.89
N GLY A 197 14.58 22.01 7.87
CA GLY A 197 14.53 21.13 9.04
C GLY A 197 15.87 20.46 9.40
N THR A 198 16.62 19.98 8.40
CA THR A 198 17.88 19.23 8.61
C THR A 198 18.99 20.10 9.22
N PHE A 199 18.95 21.42 8.98
CA PHE A 199 19.94 22.38 9.47
C PHE A 199 19.56 23.03 10.80
N ASP A 200 18.34 22.82 11.31
CA ASP A 200 17.91 23.37 12.60
C ASP A 200 18.37 22.49 13.78
N ASP A 201 18.63 21.20 13.54
CA ASP A 201 19.08 20.26 14.57
C ASP A 201 20.58 20.37 14.87
N ARG A 202 20.89 21.19 15.88
CA ARG A 202 22.20 21.28 16.56
C ARG A 202 22.69 19.98 17.22
N ILE A 203 22.02 18.83 17.06
CA ILE A 203 22.18 17.69 17.99
C ILE A 203 22.60 16.35 17.36
N ASP A 204 22.39 16.06 16.07
CA ASP A 204 22.71 14.71 15.54
C ASP A 204 24.04 14.65 14.75
N MET A 205 25.13 14.84 15.47
CA MET A 205 26.49 14.98 14.93
C MET A 205 27.06 13.66 14.37
N THR A 206 27.36 13.70 13.07
CA THR A 206 28.35 12.93 12.27
C THR A 206 27.85 11.87 11.29
N VAL A 207 27.26 10.73 11.67
CA VAL A 207 26.98 9.64 10.70
C VAL A 207 25.66 9.81 9.95
N ASN A 208 24.57 10.13 10.65
CA ASN A 208 23.26 10.29 10.02
C ASN A 208 23.20 11.57 9.17
N GLN A 209 23.83 12.65 9.65
CA GLN A 209 23.96 13.89 8.91
C GLN A 209 24.71 13.69 7.57
N ALA A 210 25.80 12.93 7.56
CA ALA A 210 26.52 12.63 6.31
C ALA A 210 25.65 11.88 5.31
N LYS A 211 24.86 10.89 5.76
CA LYS A 211 23.91 10.16 4.90
C LYS A 211 22.81 11.07 4.36
N ARG A 212 22.23 11.93 5.21
CA ARG A 212 21.21 12.93 4.82
C ARG A 212 21.74 13.88 3.76
N LEU A 213 22.92 14.46 3.98
CA LEU A 213 23.57 15.36 3.02
C LEU A 213 23.91 14.63 1.72
N SER A 214 24.41 13.41 1.79
CA SER A 214 24.69 12.60 0.60
C SER A 214 23.42 12.32 -0.22
N ALA A 215 22.29 12.03 0.43
CA ALA A 215 21.02 11.83 -0.25
C ALA A 215 20.51 13.13 -0.89
N LEU A 216 20.59 14.25 -0.16
CA LEU A 216 20.22 15.57 -0.65
C LEU A 216 21.05 15.98 -1.88
N VAL A 217 22.37 15.81 -1.82
CA VAL A 217 23.28 16.09 -2.95
C VAL A 217 22.98 15.19 -4.15
N GLY A 218 22.65 13.91 -3.90
CA GLY A 218 22.21 12.99 -4.95
C GLY A 218 20.95 13.50 -5.67
N LEU A 219 19.95 13.95 -4.91
CA LEU A 219 18.70 14.48 -5.46
C LEU A 219 18.90 15.79 -6.24
N TYR A 220 19.73 16.72 -5.76
CA TYR A 220 20.04 17.95 -6.50
C TYR A 220 20.83 17.67 -7.79
N ARG A 221 21.66 16.64 -7.81
CA ARG A 221 22.34 16.17 -9.03
C ARG A 221 21.35 15.57 -10.03
N ASP A 222 20.41 14.75 -9.57
CA ASP A 222 19.36 14.17 -10.43
C ASP A 222 18.44 15.26 -11.02
N LEU A 223 18.30 16.40 -10.33
CA LEU A 223 17.60 17.59 -10.80
C LEU A 223 18.42 18.46 -11.78
N GLY A 224 19.73 18.24 -11.89
CA GLY A 224 20.63 18.97 -12.80
C GLY A 224 21.18 20.30 -12.26
N TYR A 225 21.17 20.50 -10.94
CA TYR A 225 21.74 21.71 -10.31
C TYR A 225 23.24 21.62 -10.01
N ILE A 226 23.79 20.41 -9.93
CA ILE A 226 25.21 20.08 -9.64
C ILE A 226 25.69 19.08 -10.67
#